data_AF-A0A699QTU9-F1
#
_entry.id   AF-A0A699QTU9-F1
#
_cell.length_a   1.000
_cell.length_b   1.000
_cell.length_c   1.000
_cell.angle_alpha   90.00
_cell.angle_beta   90.00
_cell.angle_gamma   90.00
#
_symmetry.space_group_name_H-M   'P 1'
#
loop_
_entity.id
_entity.type
_entity.pdbx_description
1 polymer ?
#
loop_
_entity_poly.entity_id
_entity_poly.type
_entity_poly.pdbx_seq_one_letter_code
_entity_poly.pdbx_strand_id
1 'polypeptide(L)'
;KVAIQEMVEYSQKWHNGTSRRRSIETSNRLAAIQAQLNNLRREIKKVNEKVYTAQVECEQCKGPHYTKDFLLKEEGKTLEEAYYTQFGAPFQGGGYRAAALGFYQRNNANPSYQEQRQSMEETLSKFMGK
;
A
#
# COMPACT_ATOMS: atom_id res chain seq x y z
N LYS A 1 -33.38 -14.40 45.25
CA LYS A 1 -32.29 -15.22 44.66
C LYS A 1 -32.68 -15.85 43.32
N VAL A 2 -33.90 -16.38 43.16
CA VAL A 2 -34.40 -17.00 41.90
C VAL A 2 -34.40 -16.05 40.70
N ALA A 3 -34.94 -14.84 40.83
CA ALA A 3 -35.01 -13.89 39.70
C ALA A 3 -33.64 -13.48 39.11
N ILE A 4 -32.59 -13.43 39.95
CA ILE A 4 -31.23 -13.13 39.49
C ILE A 4 -30.69 -14.30 38.66
N GLN A 5 -30.95 -15.54 39.10
CA GLN A 5 -30.54 -16.74 38.39
C GLN A 5 -31.23 -16.85 37.02
N GLU A 6 -32.53 -16.56 36.94
CA GLU A 6 -33.28 -16.56 35.68
C GLU A 6 -32.76 -15.52 34.69
N MET A 7 -32.39 -14.32 35.16
CA MET A 7 -31.79 -13.29 34.30
C MET A 7 -30.41 -13.70 33.77
N VAL A 8 -29.60 -14.40 34.58
CA VAL A 8 -28.31 -14.94 34.16
C VAL A 8 -28.49 -16.00 33.08
N GLU A 9 -29.39 -16.96 33.29
CA GLU A 9 -29.67 -18.04 32.34
C GLU A 9 -30.24 -17.51 31.01
N TYR A 10 -31.15 -16.55 31.08
CA TYR A 10 -31.70 -15.88 29.90
C TYR A 10 -30.61 -15.16 29.10
N SER A 11 -29.76 -14.40 29.78
CA SER A 11 -28.62 -13.69 29.16
C SER A 11 -27.66 -14.66 28.47
N GLN A 12 -27.31 -15.76 29.15
CA GLN A 12 -26.42 -16.79 28.59
C GLN A 12 -27.01 -17.44 27.34
N LYS A 13 -28.30 -17.76 27.33
CA LYS A 13 -28.99 -18.34 26.16
C LYS A 13 -28.97 -17.37 24.97
N TRP A 14 -29.20 -16.08 25.23
CA TRP A 14 -29.20 -15.04 24.19
C TRP A 14 -27.80 -14.82 23.58
N HIS A 15 -26.77 -14.77 24.44
CA HIS A 15 -25.38 -14.63 24.00
C HIS A 15 -24.89 -15.86 23.24
N ASN A 16 -25.22 -17.07 23.69
CA ASN A 16 -24.78 -18.31 23.03
C ASN A 16 -25.39 -18.48 21.63
N GLY A 17 -26.68 -18.17 21.46
CA GLY A 17 -27.33 -18.22 20.14
C GLY A 17 -26.74 -17.20 19.15
N THR A 18 -26.53 -15.97 19.62
CA THR A 18 -26.00 -14.88 18.79
C THR A 18 -24.52 -15.08 18.45
N SER A 19 -23.71 -15.55 19.41
CA SER A 19 -22.29 -15.85 19.23
C SER A 19 -22.07 -16.99 18.23
N ARG A 20 -22.87 -18.06 18.34
CA ARG A 20 -22.76 -19.22 17.42
C ARG A 20 -23.05 -18.83 15.98
N ARG A 21 -24.09 -18.03 15.72
CA ARG A 21 -24.41 -17.56 14.37
C ARG A 21 -23.30 -16.70 13.78
N ARG A 22 -22.78 -15.74 14.56
CA ARG A 22 -21.65 -14.89 14.14
C ARG A 22 -20.38 -15.71 13.87
N SER A 23 -20.09 -16.71 14.72
CA SER A 23 -18.94 -17.60 14.54
C SER A 23 -19.03 -18.44 13.27
N ILE A 24 -20.20 -18.99 12.95
CA ILE A 24 -20.44 -19.75 11.71
C ILE A 24 -20.29 -18.84 10.48
N GLU A 25 -20.85 -17.64 10.52
CA GLU A 25 -20.74 -16.68 9.42
C GLU A 25 -19.27 -16.27 9.19
N THR A 26 -18.53 -15.97 10.26
CA THR A 26 -17.08 -15.69 10.18
C THR A 26 -16.31 -16.89 9.63
N SER A 27 -16.62 -18.10 10.10
CA SER A 27 -15.99 -19.34 9.62
C SER A 27 -16.25 -19.56 8.12
N ASN A 28 -17.48 -19.33 7.66
CA ASN A 28 -17.84 -19.43 6.24
C ASN A 28 -17.11 -18.38 5.38
N ARG A 29 -17.02 -17.14 5.86
CA ARG A 29 -16.25 -16.07 5.19
C ARG A 29 -14.77 -16.43 5.09
N LEU A 30 -14.18 -16.96 6.16
CA LEU A 30 -12.78 -17.42 6.16
C LEU A 30 -12.57 -18.56 5.17
N ALA A 31 -13.50 -19.53 5.10
CA ALA A 31 -13.43 -20.62 4.13
C ALA A 31 -13.49 -20.11 2.67
N ALA A 32 -14.32 -19.11 2.39
CA ALA A 32 -14.40 -18.48 1.07
C ALA A 32 -13.09 -17.77 0.68
N ILE A 33 -12.49 -17.02 1.62
CA ILE A 33 -11.17 -16.37 1.40
C ILE A 33 -10.10 -17.43 1.14
N GLN A 34 -10.09 -18.52 1.91
CA GLN A 34 -9.13 -19.62 1.71
C GLN A 34 -9.26 -20.24 0.32
N ALA A 35 -10.49 -20.42 -0.18
CA ALA A 35 -10.73 -20.94 -1.53
C ALA A 35 -10.21 -19.98 -2.61
N GLN A 36 -10.43 -18.67 -2.46
CA GLN A 36 -9.90 -17.66 -3.38
C GLN A 36 -8.36 -17.65 -3.42
N LEU A 37 -7.70 -17.73 -2.26
CA LEU A 37 -6.24 -17.81 -2.17
C LEU A 37 -5.70 -19.08 -2.84
N ASN A 38 -6.38 -20.22 -2.66
CA ASN A 38 -6.01 -21.48 -3.30
C ASN A 38 -6.14 -21.41 -4.83
N ASN A 39 -7.16 -20.71 -5.35
CA ASN A 39 -7.33 -20.49 -6.78
C ASN A 39 -6.23 -19.58 -7.34
N LEU A 40 -5.93 -18.45 -6.68
CA LEU A 40 -4.87 -17.54 -7.09
C LEU A 40 -3.50 -18.25 -7.14
N ARG A 41 -3.21 -19.07 -6.14
CA ARG A 41 -1.98 -19.87 -6.09
C ARG A 41 -1.83 -20.79 -7.31
N ARG A 42 -2.95 -21.38 -7.79
CA ARG A 42 -2.94 -22.22 -9.00
C ARG A 42 -2.70 -21.40 -10.26
N GLU A 43 -3.32 -20.24 -10.39
CA GLU A 43 -3.11 -19.35 -11.55
C GLU A 43 -1.69 -18.81 -11.62
N ILE A 44 -1.11 -18.38 -10.48
CA ILE A 44 0.30 -17.97 -10.41
C ILE A 44 1.23 -19.11 -10.86
N LYS A 45 0.97 -20.35 -10.43
CA LYS A 45 1.76 -21.51 -10.86
C LYS A 45 1.70 -21.69 -12.38
N LYS A 46 0.52 -21.61 -13.00
CA LYS A 46 0.35 -21.72 -14.46
C LYS A 46 1.08 -20.62 -15.22
N VAL A 47 0.99 -19.37 -14.73
CA VAL A 47 1.72 -18.24 -15.33
C VAL A 47 3.22 -18.49 -15.26
N ASN A 48 3.72 -18.94 -14.11
CA ASN A 48 5.14 -19.23 -13.93
C ASN A 48 5.65 -20.34 -14.87
N GLU A 49 4.87 -21.41 -15.06
CA GLU A 49 5.19 -22.46 -16.03
C GLU A 49 5.26 -21.89 -17.46
N LYS A 50 4.30 -21.05 -17.88
CA LYS A 50 4.31 -20.42 -19.20
C LYS A 50 5.48 -19.46 -19.40
N VAL A 51 5.80 -18.65 -18.39
CA VAL A 51 6.96 -17.74 -18.42
C VAL A 51 8.25 -18.54 -18.57
N TYR A 52 8.39 -19.63 -17.81
CA TYR A 52 9.54 -20.52 -17.92
C TYR A 52 9.64 -21.16 -19.30
N THR A 53 8.54 -21.68 -19.87
CA THR A 53 8.53 -22.23 -21.23
C THR A 53 8.94 -21.18 -22.26
N ALA A 54 8.36 -19.98 -22.22
CA ALA A 54 8.71 -18.91 -23.15
C ALA A 54 10.18 -18.47 -23.01
N GLN A 55 10.70 -18.45 -21.78
CA GLN A 55 12.11 -18.16 -21.52
C GLN A 55 13.03 -19.24 -22.10
N VAL A 56 12.75 -20.52 -21.83
CA VAL A 56 13.56 -21.64 -22.33
C VAL A 56 13.48 -21.74 -23.84
N GLU A 57 12.32 -21.53 -24.46
CA GLU A 57 12.19 -21.48 -25.92
C GLU A 57 13.01 -20.33 -26.52
N CYS A 58 13.05 -19.18 -25.86
CA CYS A 58 13.92 -18.05 -26.23
C CYS A 58 15.42 -18.38 -26.09
N GLU A 59 15.80 -19.14 -25.06
CA GLU A 59 17.19 -19.60 -24.90
C GLU A 59 17.58 -20.69 -25.93
N GLN A 60 16.66 -21.60 -26.24
CA GLN A 60 16.88 -22.71 -27.16
C GLN A 60 16.85 -22.28 -28.63
N CYS A 61 16.07 -21.25 -28.98
CA CYS A 61 15.95 -20.83 -30.38
C CYS A 61 17.26 -20.25 -30.93
N LYS A 62 18.25 -19.89 -30.09
CA LYS A 62 19.50 -19.17 -30.45
C LYS A 62 19.25 -17.98 -31.39
N GLY A 63 17.99 -17.55 -31.52
CA GLY A 63 17.53 -16.49 -32.40
C GLY A 63 17.99 -15.17 -31.81
N PRO A 64 18.06 -14.10 -32.62
CA PRO A 64 18.63 -12.84 -32.17
C PRO A 64 17.90 -12.40 -30.89
N HIS A 65 18.56 -12.58 -29.75
CA HIS A 65 18.18 -11.96 -28.50
C HIS A 65 18.09 -10.49 -28.83
N TYR A 66 16.87 -9.95 -28.88
CA TYR A 66 16.53 -8.57 -29.20
C TYR A 66 17.70 -7.84 -29.86
N THR A 67 17.71 -7.82 -31.20
CA THR A 67 18.57 -6.91 -31.97
C THR A 67 18.79 -5.67 -31.13
N LYS A 68 20.05 -5.38 -30.79
CA LYS A 68 20.49 -4.29 -29.88
C LYS A 68 19.94 -2.90 -30.24
N ASP A 69 19.16 -2.83 -31.30
CA ASP A 69 18.46 -1.70 -31.87
C ASP A 69 17.01 -1.57 -31.36
N PHE A 70 16.67 -2.06 -30.15
CA PHE A 70 15.64 -1.35 -29.41
C PHE A 70 16.25 0.00 -29.05
N LEU A 71 15.90 1.03 -29.83
CA LEU A 71 16.29 2.44 -29.73
C LEU A 71 15.83 3.11 -28.41
N LEU A 72 15.81 2.39 -27.30
CA LEU A 72 15.47 2.88 -25.96
C LEU A 72 16.49 3.87 -25.39
N LYS A 73 17.69 3.99 -25.97
CA LYS A 73 18.72 4.90 -25.43
C LYS A 73 18.61 6.34 -25.93
N GLU A 74 18.01 6.59 -27.10
CA GLU A 74 17.74 7.95 -27.59
C GLU A 74 16.29 8.37 -27.33
N GLU A 75 15.32 7.50 -27.62
CA GLU A 75 13.90 7.79 -27.35
C GLU A 75 13.59 7.82 -25.85
N GLY A 76 14.27 7.01 -25.04
CA GLY A 76 14.13 7.04 -23.58
C GLY A 76 14.59 8.37 -22.98
N LYS A 77 15.68 8.96 -23.50
CA LYS A 77 16.15 10.28 -23.06
C LYS A 77 15.23 11.40 -23.51
N THR A 78 14.75 11.38 -24.75
CA THR A 78 13.80 12.39 -25.25
C THR A 78 12.44 12.29 -24.56
N LEU A 79 11.97 11.09 -24.20
CA LEU A 79 10.74 10.91 -23.40
C LEU A 79 10.93 11.32 -21.95
N GLU A 80 12.06 10.97 -21.32
CA GLU A 80 12.39 11.39 -19.95
C GLU A 80 12.52 12.92 -19.88
N GLU A 81 13.25 13.52 -20.80
CA GLU A 81 13.43 14.97 -20.91
C GLU A 81 12.10 15.67 -21.24
N ALA A 82 11.27 15.12 -22.13
CA ALA A 82 9.93 15.63 -22.41
C ALA A 82 9.00 15.51 -21.19
N TYR A 83 9.07 14.41 -20.43
CA TYR A 83 8.27 14.20 -19.22
C TYR A 83 8.67 15.18 -18.11
N TYR A 84 9.97 15.37 -17.88
CA TYR A 84 10.47 16.37 -16.93
C TYR A 84 10.28 17.81 -17.41
N THR A 85 10.17 18.08 -18.72
CA THR A 85 9.87 19.42 -19.25
C THR A 85 8.37 19.72 -19.23
N GLN A 86 7.52 18.75 -19.55
CA GLN A 86 6.05 18.88 -19.56
C GLN A 86 5.48 19.06 -18.15
N PHE A 87 6.09 18.40 -17.15
CA PHE A 87 5.74 18.56 -15.73
C PHE A 87 6.75 19.40 -14.94
N GLY A 88 7.75 19.99 -15.62
CA GLY A 88 8.83 20.78 -15.03
C GLY A 88 8.43 22.19 -14.61
N ALA A 89 7.16 22.56 -14.75
CA ALA A 89 6.65 23.72 -14.05
C ALA A 89 6.95 23.53 -12.56
N PRO A 90 7.73 24.42 -11.90
CA PRO A 90 8.04 24.27 -10.50
C PRO A 90 6.72 24.13 -9.75
N PHE A 91 6.57 23.04 -8.98
CA PHE A 91 5.39 22.82 -8.18
C PHE A 91 5.21 24.01 -7.22
N GLN A 92 4.33 24.95 -7.56
CA GLN A 92 4.13 26.18 -6.79
C GLN A 92 3.37 25.93 -5.47
N GLY A 93 2.84 24.72 -5.27
CA GLY A 93 1.98 24.36 -4.15
C GLY A 93 2.69 23.56 -3.06
N GLY A 94 3.65 24.13 -2.33
CA GLY A 94 4.23 23.40 -1.20
C GLY A 94 5.16 24.17 -0.27
N GLY A 95 5.45 25.43 -0.55
CA GLY A 95 6.48 26.15 0.21
C GLY A 95 7.86 25.50 0.08
N TYR A 96 8.13 24.81 -1.03
CA TYR A 96 9.47 24.36 -1.40
C TYR A 96 9.85 25.07 -2.70
N ARG A 97 11.09 25.52 -2.81
CA ARG A 97 11.66 26.09 -4.04
C ARG A 97 12.81 25.21 -4.52
N ALA A 98 12.98 25.08 -5.83
CA ALA A 98 14.14 24.42 -6.39
C ALA A 98 15.41 25.24 -6.09
N ALA A 99 16.43 24.63 -5.51
CA ALA A 99 17.72 25.26 -5.25
C ALA A 99 18.77 24.88 -6.31
N ALA A 100 18.71 23.64 -6.80
CA ALA A 100 19.49 23.10 -7.92
C ALA A 100 18.76 21.89 -8.50
N LEU A 101 19.17 21.38 -9.66
CA LEU A 101 18.59 20.19 -10.28
C LEU A 101 18.61 19.00 -9.28
N GLY A 102 17.43 18.50 -8.91
CA GLY A 102 17.27 17.42 -7.92
C GLY A 102 17.29 17.85 -6.44
N PHE A 103 17.51 19.13 -6.12
CA PHE A 103 17.57 19.63 -4.75
C PHE A 103 16.47 20.68 -4.49
N TYR A 104 15.57 20.34 -3.56
CA TYR A 104 14.51 21.24 -3.10
C TYR A 104 14.88 21.86 -1.75
N GLN A 105 14.74 23.18 -1.63
CA GLN A 105 14.91 23.92 -0.39
C GLN A 105 13.55 24.38 0.14
N ARG A 106 13.29 24.13 1.43
CA ARG A 106 12.04 24.56 2.09
C ARG A 106 12.05 26.07 2.31
N ASN A 107 10.97 26.73 1.92
CA ASN A 107 10.71 28.14 2.22
C ASN A 107 10.26 28.24 3.68
N ASN A 108 11.14 28.75 4.55
CA ASN A 108 10.85 28.96 5.97
C ASN A 108 9.90 30.16 6.24
N ALA A 109 9.17 30.62 5.23
CA ALA A 109 8.30 31.79 5.33
C ALA A 109 6.90 31.49 5.90
N ASN A 110 6.61 30.23 6.26
CA ASN A 110 5.32 29.85 6.84
C ASN A 110 5.41 29.75 8.38
N PRO A 111 4.94 30.76 9.14
CA PRO A 111 5.04 30.79 10.61
C PRO A 111 4.25 29.67 11.30
N SER A 112 3.23 29.12 10.64
CA SER A 112 2.31 28.12 11.17
C SER A 112 2.98 26.84 11.68
N TYR A 113 4.06 26.37 11.03
CA TYR A 113 4.73 25.13 11.45
C TYR A 113 5.54 25.33 12.76
N GLN A 114 6.15 26.50 12.95
CA GLN A 114 6.88 26.82 14.18
C GLN A 114 5.92 26.93 15.37
N GLU A 115 4.77 27.56 15.17
CA GLU A 115 3.71 27.67 16.19
C GLU A 115 3.14 26.29 16.56
N GLN A 116 2.85 25.43 15.58
CA GLN A 116 2.40 24.06 15.85
C GLN A 116 3.45 23.23 16.61
N ARG A 117 4.72 23.40 16.26
CA ARG A 117 5.81 22.72 16.94
C ARG A 117 5.94 23.17 18.41
N GLN A 118 5.89 24.47 18.67
CA GLN A 118 5.90 25.01 20.03
C GLN A 118 4.71 24.51 20.85
N SER A 119 3.52 24.48 20.26
CA SER A 119 2.31 23.97 20.92
C SER A 119 2.41 22.48 21.29
N MET A 120 2.99 21.64 20.42
CA MET A 120 3.23 20.24 20.74
C MET A 120 4.30 20.06 21.83
N GLU A 121 5.37 20.85 21.77
CA GLU A 121 6.44 20.82 22.77
C GLU A 121 5.91 21.22 24.16
N GLU A 122 5.08 22.26 24.26
CA GLU A 122 4.40 22.65 25.50
C GLU A 122 3.47 21.55 26.02
N THR A 123 2.71 20.90 25.14
CA THR A 123 1.79 19.82 25.49
C THR A 123 2.53 18.61 26.05
N LEU A 124 3.64 18.22 25.42
CA LEU A 124 4.49 17.12 25.87
C LEU A 124 5.20 17.47 27.18
N SER A 125 5.68 18.70 27.32
CA SER A 125 6.33 19.15 28.57
C SER A 125 5.35 19.16 29.74
N LYS A 126 4.08 19.52 29.52
CA LYS A 126 3.01 19.45 30.52
C LYS A 126 2.63 18.01 30.88
N PHE A 127 2.73 17.07 29.93
CA PHE A 127 2.46 15.66 30.15
C PHE A 127 3.57 14.97 30.95
N MET A 128 4.83 15.31 30.65
CA MET A 128 6.02 14.70 31.26
C MET A 128 6.46 15.38 32.56
N GLY A 129 6.02 16.61 32.81
CA GLY A 129 6.36 17.39 34.01
C GLY A 129 5.51 17.09 35.26
N LYS A 130 5.15 15.81 35.49
CA LYS A 130 4.56 15.34 36.76
C LYS A 130 5.56 14.51 37.54
#